data_AF-A0A1Y2PHI1-F1
#
_entry.id   AF-A0A1Y2PHI1-F1
#
_cell.length_a   1.000
_cell.length_b   1.000
_cell.length_c   1.000
_cell.angle_alpha   90.00
_cell.angle_beta   90.00
_cell.angle_gamma   90.00
#
_symmetry.space_group_name_H-M   'P 1'
#
loop_
_entity.id
_entity.type
_entity.pdbx_description
1 polymer ?
#
loop_
_entity_poly.entity_id
_entity_poly.type
_entity_poly.pdbx_seq_one_letter_code
_entity_poly.pdbx_strand_id
1 'polypeptide(L)'
;MVIEIRVLYNERIYIYLLTIIISLFSFQIKTTQKVFICKSTSSKRYHYKKTCRGLNRCKAEIKETTLKKAEKFGRTLCKLENK
;
A
#
# COMPACT_ATOMS: atom_id res chain seq x y z
N MET A 1 -9.05 -52.49 12.31
CA MET A 1 -7.79 -51.75 12.57
C MET A 1 -7.21 -51.10 11.30
N VAL A 2 -6.86 -51.82 10.23
CA VAL A 2 -6.28 -51.21 8.99
C VAL A 2 -7.21 -50.24 8.24
N ILE A 3 -8.52 -50.48 8.25
CA ILE A 3 -9.52 -49.61 7.60
C ILE A 3 -9.66 -48.29 8.37
N GLU A 4 -9.71 -48.34 9.71
CA GLU A 4 -9.77 -47.13 10.55
C GLU A 4 -8.51 -46.27 10.42
N ILE A 5 -7.32 -46.89 10.31
CA ILE A 5 -6.08 -46.15 10.05
C ILE A 5 -6.12 -45.45 8.68
N ARG A 6 -6.68 -46.10 7.64
CA ARG A 6 -6.86 -45.47 6.32
C ARG A 6 -7.87 -44.31 6.36
N VAL A 7 -8.97 -44.45 7.08
CA VAL A 7 -9.99 -43.40 7.25
C VAL A 7 -9.39 -42.21 8.01
N LEU A 8 -8.72 -42.46 9.14
CA LEU A 8 -8.05 -41.42 9.93
C LEU A 8 -6.93 -40.70 9.17
N TYR A 9 -6.18 -41.43 8.32
CA TYR A 9 -5.15 -40.85 7.45
C TYR A 9 -5.74 -39.91 6.39
N ASN A 10 -6.88 -40.28 5.79
CA ASN A 10 -7.56 -39.47 4.77
C ASN A 10 -8.12 -38.15 5.32
N GLU A 11 -8.75 -38.18 6.50
CA GLU A 11 -9.29 -36.98 7.16
C GLU A 11 -8.16 -36.00 7.56
N ARG A 12 -7.02 -36.53 8.03
CA ARG A 12 -5.83 -35.74 8.38
C ARG A 12 -5.17 -35.12 7.14
N ILE A 13 -5.14 -35.84 6.02
CA ILE A 13 -4.53 -35.36 4.77
C ILE A 13 -5.28 -34.16 4.20
N TYR A 14 -6.61 -34.14 4.34
CA TYR A 14 -7.43 -33.03 3.88
C TYR A 14 -7.14 -31.76 4.68
N ILE A 15 -6.92 -31.88 6.00
CA ILE A 15 -6.50 -30.77 6.86
C ILE A 15 -5.13 -30.22 6.43
N TYR A 16 -4.15 -31.09 6.16
CA TYR A 16 -2.83 -30.66 5.68
C TYR A 16 -2.91 -29.95 4.32
N LEU A 17 -3.69 -30.48 3.38
CA LEU A 17 -3.93 -29.83 2.08
C LEU A 17 -4.59 -28.45 2.24
N LEU A 18 -5.58 -28.32 3.14
CA LEU A 18 -6.24 -27.05 3.43
C LEU A 18 -5.26 -26.00 3.99
N THR A 19 -4.35 -26.41 4.89
CA THR A 19 -3.35 -25.50 5.49
C THR A 19 -2.32 -25.00 4.47
N ILE A 20 -1.92 -25.84 3.51
CA ILE A 20 -0.99 -25.46 2.43
C ILE A 20 -1.64 -24.41 1.52
N ILE A 21 -2.91 -24.60 1.16
CA ILE A 21 -3.67 -23.66 0.30
C ILE A 21 -3.82 -22.29 0.97
N ILE A 22 -4.07 -22.24 2.28
CA ILE A 22 -4.20 -20.98 3.04
C ILE A 22 -2.87 -20.22 3.08
N SER A 23 -1.74 -20.92 3.23
CA SER A 23 -0.41 -20.27 3.26
C SER A 23 -0.07 -19.54 1.96
N LEU A 24 -0.50 -20.08 0.81
CA LEU A 24 -0.29 -19.51 -0.52
C LEU A 24 -1.14 -18.25 -0.75
N PHE A 25 -2.17 -18.02 0.07
CA PHE A 25 -3.09 -16.89 -0.06
C PHE A 25 -2.66 -15.65 0.74
N SER A 26 -1.43 -15.63 1.28
CA SER A 26 -0.81 -14.44 1.91
C SER A 26 -0.49 -13.38 0.84
N PHE A 27 -1.53 -12.90 0.17
CA PHE A 27 -1.49 -11.93 -0.90
C PHE A 27 -1.09 -10.57 -0.33
N GLN A 28 -0.01 -10.01 -0.87
CA GLN A 28 0.62 -8.77 -0.41
C GLN A 28 -0.39 -7.62 -0.28
N ILE A 29 -0.69 -7.19 0.94
CA ILE A 29 -1.36 -5.91 1.22
C ILE A 29 -0.37 -4.80 0.87
N LYS A 30 -0.49 -4.21 -0.33
CA LYS A 30 0.29 -3.04 -0.73
C LYS A 30 -0.27 -1.80 -0.04
N THR A 31 0.33 -1.38 1.06
CA THR A 31 0.03 -0.11 1.71
C THR A 31 0.41 1.04 0.77
N THR A 32 -0.59 1.68 0.16
CA THR A 32 -0.35 2.88 -0.66
C THR A 32 -0.27 4.09 0.26
N GLN A 33 0.93 4.63 0.45
CA GLN A 33 1.09 5.87 1.20
C GLN A 33 0.43 7.00 0.41
N LYS A 34 -0.50 7.70 1.05
CA LYS A 34 -1.19 8.85 0.46
C LYS A 34 -0.42 10.13 0.76
N VAL A 35 -0.39 11.03 -0.21
CA VAL A 35 0.33 12.31 -0.19
C VAL A 35 -0.51 13.40 -0.86
N PHE A 36 -0.24 14.65 -0.54
CA PHE A 36 -0.91 15.82 -1.09
C PHE A 36 -0.05 16.48 -2.17
N ILE A 37 -0.69 16.91 -3.25
CA ILE A 37 -0.06 17.65 -4.34
C ILE A 37 -0.86 18.91 -4.64
N CYS A 38 -0.15 20.00 -4.94
CA CYS A 38 -0.75 21.20 -5.53
C CYS A 38 -0.98 20.95 -7.03
N LYS A 39 -2.21 21.15 -7.53
CA LYS A 39 -2.61 20.94 -8.94
C LYS A 39 -2.18 22.08 -9.87
N SER A 40 -1.17 22.87 -9.51
CA SER A 40 -0.61 23.87 -10.42
C SER A 40 0.37 23.20 -11.40
N THR A 41 0.46 23.73 -12.62
CA THR A 41 1.42 23.28 -13.65
C THR A 41 2.87 23.46 -13.20
N SER A 42 3.13 24.43 -12.33
CA SER A 42 4.45 24.74 -11.75
C SER A 42 4.83 23.88 -10.54
N SER A 43 3.91 23.08 -9.99
CA SER A 43 4.16 22.31 -8.77
C SER A 43 4.97 21.04 -9.06
N LYS A 44 6.24 21.06 -8.66
CA LYS A 44 7.17 19.92 -8.77
C LYS A 44 7.28 19.09 -7.49
N ARG A 45 6.47 19.39 -6.47
CA ARG A 45 6.63 18.80 -5.12
C ARG A 45 5.36 18.10 -4.63
N TYR A 46 5.54 17.04 -3.85
CA TYR A 46 4.49 16.41 -3.05
C TYR A 46 4.73 16.66 -1.56
N HIS A 47 3.66 16.51 -0.77
CA HIS A 47 3.63 16.82 0.64
C HIS A 47 2.98 15.70 1.45
N TYR A 48 3.51 15.37 2.63
CA TYR A 48 2.87 14.39 3.52
C TYR A 48 1.76 15.02 4.34
N LYS A 49 1.92 16.28 4.74
CA LYS A 49 0.95 17.01 5.56
C LYS A 49 0.22 18.06 4.73
N LYS A 50 -1.11 18.09 4.87
CA LYS A 50 -1.93 19.17 4.28
C LYS A 50 -1.54 20.55 4.80
N THR A 51 -1.01 20.62 6.02
CA THR A 51 -0.60 21.86 6.71
C THR A 51 0.83 22.30 6.40
N CYS A 52 1.53 21.64 5.47
CA CYS A 52 2.88 22.04 5.09
C CYS A 52 2.89 23.50 4.64
N ARG A 53 3.82 24.32 5.16
CA ARG A 53 3.98 25.74 4.79
C ARG A 53 4.13 25.96 3.28
N GLY A 54 4.75 25.01 2.58
CA GLY A 54 4.87 25.05 1.12
C GLY A 54 3.55 24.77 0.40
N LEU A 55 2.74 23.87 0.94
CA LEU A 55 1.43 23.53 0.40
C LEU A 55 0.39 24.62 0.69
N ASN A 56 0.41 25.22 1.88
CA ASN A 56 -0.49 26.33 2.25
C ASN A 56 -0.31 27.58 1.37
N ARG A 57 0.83 27.72 0.69
CA ARG A 57 1.08 28.80 -0.28
C ARG A 57 0.51 28.50 -1.68
N CYS A 58 0.08 27.26 -1.94
CA CYS A 58 -0.55 26.89 -3.19
C CYS A 58 -1.87 27.66 -3.33
N LYS A 59 -2.00 28.44 -4.42
CA LYS A 59 -3.25 29.13 -4.77
C LYS A 59 -4.22 28.26 -5.59
N ALA A 60 -3.75 27.09 -6.04
CA ALA A 60 -4.53 26.15 -6.83
C ALA A 60 -5.17 25.07 -5.94
N GLU A 61 -5.98 24.23 -6.55
CA GLU A 61 -6.60 23.07 -5.89
C GLU A 61 -5.54 22.12 -5.31
N ILE A 62 -5.72 21.71 -4.05
CA ILE A 62 -4.91 20.69 -3.40
C ILE A 62 -5.59 19.33 -3.61
N LYS A 63 -4.87 18.37 -4.19
CA LYS A 63 -5.36 17.02 -4.46
C LYS A 63 -4.57 15.98 -3.71
N GLU A 64 -5.26 14.97 -3.19
CA GLU A 64 -4.65 13.79 -2.59
C GLU A 64 -4.33 12.75 -3.67
N THR A 65 -3.15 12.13 -3.58
CA THR A 65 -2.69 11.10 -4.51
C THR A 65 -1.80 10.09 -3.78
N THR A 66 -1.35 9.04 -4.46
CA THR A 66 -0.41 8.08 -3.86
C THR A 66 1.03 8.52 -4.07
N LEU A 67 1.91 8.21 -3.12
CA LEU A 67 3.34 8.53 -3.20
C LEU A 67 3.93 8.02 -4.52
N LYS A 68 3.69 6.75 -4.85
CA LYS A 68 4.14 6.13 -6.10
C LYS A 68 3.66 6.89 -7.34
N LYS A 69 2.43 7.41 -7.32
CA LYS A 69 1.89 8.20 -8.44
C LYS A 69 2.57 9.56 -8.51
N ALA A 70 2.79 10.23 -7.38
CA ALA A 70 3.51 11.50 -7.32
C ALA A 70 4.96 11.35 -7.85
N GLU A 71 5.68 10.33 -7.39
CA GLU A 71 7.05 10.00 -7.85
C GLU A 71 7.08 9.65 -9.34
N LYS A 72 6.11 8.86 -9.83
CA LYS A 72 5.99 8.54 -11.26
C LYS A 72 5.81 9.78 -12.14
N PHE A 73 5.17 10.82 -11.61
CA PHE A 73 5.04 12.12 -12.29
C PHE A 73 6.27 13.04 -12.10
N GLY A 74 7.37 12.53 -11.55
CA GLY A 74 8.60 13.29 -11.32
C GLY A 74 8.49 14.33 -10.20
N ARG A 75 7.49 14.22 -9.32
CA ARG A 75 7.38 15.10 -8.15
C ARG A 75 8.32 14.62 -7.05
N THR A 76 8.92 15.58 -6.34
CA THR A 76 9.87 15.32 -5.24
C THR A 76 9.31 15.77 -3.90
N LEU A 77 9.86 15.28 -2.79
CA LEU A 77 9.43 15.71 -1.46
C LEU A 77 9.64 17.22 -1.25
N CYS A 78 8.73 17.83 -0.49
CA CYS A 78 8.92 19.20 -0.04
C CYS A 78 10.15 19.32 0.88
N LYS A 79 11.11 20.18 0.51
CA LYS A 79 12.30 20.45 1.33
C LYS A 79 11.97 20.94 2.75
N LEU A 80 10.81 21.57 2.94
CA LEU A 80 10.36 22.08 4.24
C LEU A 80 9.84 20.97 5.17
N GLU A 81 9.54 19.79 4.63
CA GLU A 81 9.12 18.62 5.42
C GLU A 81 10.28 17.65 5.67
N ASN A 82 11.40 17.82 4.95
CA ASN A 82 12.61 17.00 5.11
C ASN A 82 13.58 17.56 6.15
N LYS A 83 13.08 18.35 7.10
CA LYS A 83 13.82 19.04 8.16
C LYS A 83 12.95 19.05 9.41
#